data_AF-A0A961P3K4-F1
#
_entry.id   AF-A0A961P3K4-F1
#
_cell.length_a   1.000
_cell.length_b   1.000
_cell.length_c   1.000
_cell.angle_alpha   90.00
_cell.angle_beta   90.00
_cell.angle_gamma   90.00
#
_symmetry.space_group_name_H-M   'P 1'
#
loop_
_entity.id
_entity.type
_entity.pdbx_description
1 polymer ?
#
loop_
_entity_poly.entity_id
_entity_poly.type
_entity_poly.pdbx_seq_one_letter_code
_entity_poly.pdbx_strand_id
1 'polypeptide(L)'
;KDWPAHEAKIAGFWRNAILYERSYDGNPLEAHRAAGNVRPGMFDIWLGLFDSVLARNLAPGTARSWSLLAHRIGRSLRYGVVEPQTLPGGVPKLT
;
A
#
# COMPACT_ATOMS: atom_id res chain seq x y z
N LYS A 1 -11.55 2.35 -15.46
CA LYS A 1 -10.85 1.41 -16.38
C LYS A 1 -10.84 0.04 -15.69
N ASP A 2 -10.95 -1.04 -16.47
CA ASP A 2 -11.02 -2.47 -16.10
C ASP A 2 -10.74 -2.84 -14.62
N TRP A 3 -11.81 -2.81 -13.82
CA TRP A 3 -11.77 -3.04 -12.37
C TRP A 3 -11.48 -4.51 -12.00
N PRO A 4 -12.04 -5.53 -12.68
CA PRO A 4 -11.71 -6.93 -12.41
C PRO A 4 -10.20 -7.24 -12.50
N ALA A 5 -9.51 -6.73 -13.53
CA ALA A 5 -8.08 -6.93 -13.68
C ALA A 5 -7.28 -6.27 -12.54
N HIS A 6 -7.74 -5.10 -12.08
CA HIS A 6 -7.14 -4.41 -10.95
C HIS A 6 -7.31 -5.20 -9.65
N GLU A 7 -8.52 -5.67 -9.36
CA GLU A 7 -8.81 -6.49 -8.18
C GLU A 7 -7.98 -7.78 -8.16
N ALA A 8 -7.86 -8.46 -9.30
CA ALA A 8 -7.04 -9.67 -9.41
C ALA A 8 -5.56 -9.40 -9.06
N LYS A 9 -5.01 -8.27 -9.51
CA LYS A 9 -3.65 -7.85 -9.18
C LYS A 9 -3.48 -7.56 -7.68
N ILE A 10 -4.42 -6.85 -7.07
CA ILE A 10 -4.38 -6.55 -5.63
C ILE A 10 -4.54 -7.82 -4.78
N ALA A 11 -5.39 -8.75 -5.21
CA ALA A 11 -5.52 -10.04 -4.56
C ALA A 11 -4.21 -10.86 -4.63
N GLY A 12 -3.54 -10.86 -5.80
CA GLY A 12 -2.22 -11.49 -5.95
C GLY A 12 -1.16 -10.85 -5.04
N PHE A 13 -1.15 -9.52 -4.95
CA PHE A 13 -0.26 -8.82 -4.02
C PHE A 13 -0.45 -9.28 -2.57
N TRP A 14 -1.69 -9.37 -2.08
CA TRP A 14 -1.95 -9.77 -0.70
C TRP A 14 -1.69 -11.25 -0.44
N ARG A 15 -1.99 -12.15 -1.39
CA ARG A 15 -1.59 -13.56 -1.27
C ARG A 15 -0.07 -13.70 -1.19
N ASN A 16 0.68 -12.92 -1.97
CA ASN A 16 2.14 -12.88 -1.84
C ASN A 16 2.62 -12.30 -0.51
N ALA A 17 2.04 -11.20 -0.05
CA ALA A 17 2.50 -10.52 1.17
C ALA A 17 2.15 -11.29 2.45
N ILE A 18 0.97 -11.92 2.51
CA ILE A 18 0.43 -12.56 3.71
C ILE A 18 0.71 -14.06 3.70
N LEU A 19 0.48 -14.72 2.56
CA LEU A 19 0.56 -16.18 2.42
C LEU A 19 1.89 -16.64 1.81
N TYR A 20 2.78 -15.71 1.44
CA TYR A 20 4.07 -15.98 0.79
C TYR A 20 3.94 -16.73 -0.55
N GLU A 21 2.79 -16.61 -1.22
CA GLU A 21 2.58 -17.16 -2.55
C GLU A 21 3.31 -16.31 -3.58
N ARG A 22 4.20 -16.87 -4.40
CA ARG A 22 4.97 -16.15 -5.45
C ARG A 22 4.11 -15.69 -6.63
N SER A 23 3.06 -14.92 -6.34
CA SER A 23 1.94 -14.57 -7.20
C SER A 23 1.91 -13.07 -7.56
N TYR A 24 2.91 -12.31 -7.10
CA TYR A 24 3.09 -10.90 -7.41
C TYR A 24 4.58 -10.56 -7.51
N ASP A 25 4.96 -9.92 -8.61
CA ASP A 25 6.34 -9.56 -8.97
C ASP A 25 6.54 -8.04 -9.17
N GLY A 26 5.48 -7.24 -8.98
CA GLY A 26 5.52 -5.81 -9.19
C GLY A 26 6.25 -5.04 -8.07
N ASN A 27 6.50 -3.75 -8.32
CA ASN A 27 6.98 -2.81 -7.30
C ASN A 27 5.80 -1.92 -6.85
N PRO A 28 5.23 -2.13 -5.65
CA PRO A 28 4.10 -1.34 -5.17
C PRO A 28 4.44 0.15 -5.07
N LEU A 29 5.64 0.52 -4.60
CA LEU A 29 6.00 1.93 -4.43
C LEU A 29 5.99 2.68 -5.77
N GLU A 30 6.63 2.13 -6.79
CA GLU A 30 6.66 2.73 -8.13
C GLU A 30 5.26 2.82 -8.73
N ALA A 31 4.39 1.84 -8.50
CA ALA A 31 3.00 1.91 -8.96
C ALA A 31 2.22 3.05 -8.30
N HIS A 32 2.42 3.30 -7.00
CA HIS A 32 1.75 4.41 -6.29
C HIS A 32 2.31 5.78 -6.71
N ARG A 33 3.62 5.88 -6.99
CA ARG A 33 4.23 7.09 -7.56
C ARG A 33 3.71 7.38 -8.96
N ALA A 34 3.71 6.38 -9.85
CA ALA A 34 3.26 6.50 -11.23
C ALA A 34 1.78 6.85 -11.36
N ALA A 35 0.95 6.51 -10.35
CA ALA A 35 -0.44 6.94 -10.32
C ALA A 35 -0.59 8.47 -10.23
N GLY A 36 0.39 9.20 -9.70
CA GLY A 36 0.48 10.67 -9.69
C GLY A 36 -0.53 11.39 -8.78
N ASN A 37 -1.55 10.68 -8.28
CA ASN A 37 -2.63 11.24 -7.47
C ASN A 37 -2.71 10.63 -6.06
N VAL A 38 -1.77 9.76 -5.68
CA VAL A 38 -1.70 9.18 -4.33
C VAL A 38 -0.94 10.14 -3.41
N ARG A 39 -1.57 10.52 -2.30
CA ARG A 39 -0.99 11.46 -1.31
C ARG A 39 -0.80 10.78 0.05
N PRO A 40 0.21 11.20 0.85
CA PRO A 40 0.48 10.60 2.16
C PRO A 40 -0.73 10.53 3.12
N GLY A 41 -1.63 11.52 3.08
CA GLY A 41 -2.83 11.52 3.93
C GLY A 41 -3.91 10.52 3.52
N MET A 42 -3.83 9.93 2.32
CA MET A 42 -4.83 8.96 1.84
C MET A 42 -4.63 7.57 2.46
N PHE A 43 -3.41 7.26 2.94
CA PHE A 43 -3.10 5.96 3.53
C PHE A 43 -3.88 5.71 4.82
N ASP A 44 -4.06 6.73 5.66
CA ASP A 44 -4.76 6.59 6.93
C ASP A 44 -6.24 6.22 6.72
N ILE A 45 -6.89 6.89 5.75
CA ILE A 45 -8.28 6.60 5.36
C ILE A 45 -8.39 5.19 4.78
N TRP A 46 -7.50 4.83 3.85
CA TRP A 46 -7.51 3.52 3.20
C TRP A 46 -7.26 2.39 4.21
N LEU A 47 -6.31 2.55 5.13
CA LEU A 47 -6.02 1.57 6.18
C LEU A 47 -7.19 1.42 7.16
N GLY A 48 -7.88 2.51 7.51
CA GLY A 48 -9.11 2.44 8.31
C GLY A 48 -10.22 1.64 7.62
N LEU A 49 -10.40 1.82 6.32
CA LEU A 49 -11.34 1.00 5.54
C LEU A 49 -10.92 -0.46 5.51
N PHE A 50 -9.64 -0.74 5.32
CA PHE A 50 -9.08 -2.09 5.33
C PHE A 50 -9.32 -2.79 6.68
N ASP A 51 -9.03 -2.12 7.79
CA ASP A 51 -9.28 -2.63 9.14
C ASP A 51 -10.76 -2.94 9.37
N SER A 52 -11.66 -2.08 8.88
CA SER A 52 -13.11 -2.33 8.97
C SER A 52 -13.54 -3.59 8.24
N VAL A 53 -12.91 -3.91 7.10
CA VAL A 53 -13.19 -5.12 6.32
C VAL A 53 -12.63 -6.35 7.03
N LEU A 54 -11.40 -6.28 7.55
CA LEU A 54 -10.81 -7.39 8.30
C LEU A 54 -11.66 -7.74 9.53
N ALA A 55 -12.10 -6.74 10.29
CA ALA A 55 -12.91 -6.95 11.49
C ALA A 55 -14.27 -7.62 11.20
N ARG A 56 -14.87 -7.34 10.02
CA ARG A 56 -16.14 -7.96 9.61
C ARG A 56 -16.01 -9.39 9.10
N ASN A 57 -14.84 -9.77 8.56
CA ASN A 57 -14.71 -11.00 7.77
C ASN A 57 -13.77 -12.05 8.38
N LEU A 58 -12.97 -11.70 9.39
CA LEU A 58 -11.95 -12.58 9.94
C LEU A 58 -12.06 -12.70 11.46
N ALA A 59 -11.54 -13.81 12.00
CA ALA A 59 -11.39 -13.98 13.44
C ALA A 59 -10.47 -12.87 14.02
N PRO A 60 -10.71 -12.39 15.27
CA PRO A 60 -9.98 -11.25 15.82
C PRO A 60 -8.46 -11.37 15.81
N GLY A 61 -7.92 -12.57 16.03
CA GLY A 61 -6.48 -12.83 15.96
C GLY A 61 -5.92 -12.65 14.55
N THR A 62 -6.57 -13.25 13.55
CA THR A 62 -6.16 -13.13 12.15
C THR A 62 -6.29 -11.70 11.64
N ALA A 63 -7.40 -11.03 11.93
CA ALA A 63 -7.62 -9.63 11.57
C ALA A 63 -6.49 -8.73 12.10
N ARG A 64 -6.11 -8.92 13.37
CA ARG A 64 -5.01 -8.16 13.99
C ARG A 64 -3.68 -8.39 13.29
N SER A 65 -3.31 -9.64 13.02
CA SER A 65 -2.04 -9.96 12.36
C SER A 65 -1.97 -9.38 10.94
N TRP A 66 -3.07 -9.44 10.19
CA TRP A 66 -3.13 -8.91 8.83
C TRP A 66 -3.11 -7.38 8.82
N SER A 67 -3.82 -6.75 9.74
CA SER A 67 -3.80 -5.30 9.94
C SER A 67 -2.38 -4.80 10.25
N LEU A 68 -1.66 -5.45 11.19
CA LEU A 68 -0.28 -5.07 11.53
C LEU A 68 0.65 -5.09 10.30
N LEU A 69 0.53 -6.10 9.43
CA LEU A 69 1.30 -6.17 8.20
C LEU A 69 0.92 -5.05 7.23
N ALA A 70 -0.39 -4.83 7.01
CA ALA A 70 -0.89 -3.81 6.11
C ALA A 70 -0.44 -2.41 6.54
N HIS A 71 -0.51 -2.10 7.84
CA HIS A 71 -0.03 -0.84 8.41
C HIS A 71 1.49 -0.67 8.26
N ARG A 72 2.28 -1.74 8.40
CA ARG A 72 3.73 -1.69 8.16
C ARG A 72 4.04 -1.33 6.71
N ILE A 73 3.39 -2.01 5.76
CA ILE A 73 3.55 -1.74 4.32
C ILE A 73 3.08 -0.32 3.98
N GLY A 74 1.89 0.06 4.46
CA GLY A 74 1.29 1.38 4.23
C GLY A 74 2.18 2.51 4.75
N ARG A 75 2.82 2.34 5.91
CA ARG A 75 3.79 3.31 6.44
C ARG A 75 4.99 3.48 5.50
N SER A 76 5.58 2.39 5.02
CA SER A 76 6.70 2.46 4.06
C SER A 76 6.30 3.15 2.76
N LEU A 77 5.11 2.84 2.21
CA LEU A 77 4.61 3.48 1.01
C LEU A 77 4.33 4.98 1.23
N ARG A 78 3.70 5.33 2.35
CA ARG A 78 3.42 6.72 2.73
C ARG A 78 4.68 7.59 2.73
N TYR A 79 5.79 7.07 3.26
CA TYR A 79 7.08 7.77 3.22
C TYR A 79 7.67 7.84 1.81
N GLY A 80 7.48 6.80 0.99
CA GLY A 80 8.07 6.73 -0.34
C GLY A 80 7.33 7.52 -1.43
N VAL A 81 6.02 7.75 -1.30
CA VAL A 81 5.23 8.47 -2.34
C VAL A 81 5.46 9.98 -2.34
N VAL A 82 6.05 10.52 -1.28
CA VAL A 82 6.56 11.89 -1.31
C VAL A 82 7.80 11.85 -2.21
N GLU A 83 7.73 12.45 -3.40
CA GLU A 83 8.96 12.71 -4.17
C GLU A 83 9.94 13.44 -3.23
N PRO A 84 11.23 13.06 -3.19
CA PRO A 84 12.24 13.99 -2.70
C PRO A 84 12.07 15.23 -3.57
N GLN A 85 11.64 16.35 -2.99
CA GLN A 85 11.74 17.62 -3.68
C GLN A 85 13.23 17.84 -3.94
N THR A 86 13.70 17.52 -5.13
CA THR A 86 15.03 17.90 -5.57
C THR A 86 14.94 19.31 -6.09
N LEU A 87 15.67 20.24 -5.47
CA LEU A 87 15.92 21.54 -6.08
C LEU A 87 16.66 21.35 -7.42
N PRO A 88 16.64 22.34 -8.33
CA PRO A 88 17.52 22.32 -9.50
C PRO A 88 18.95 22.02 -9.07
N GLY A 89 19.55 20.95 -9.59
CA GLY A 89 20.87 20.46 -9.17
C GLY A 89 20.86 19.22 -8.25
N GLY A 90 19.72 18.57 -8.03
CA GLY A 90 19.67 17.25 -7.37
C GLY A 90 19.84 17.30 -5.84
N VAL A 91 19.80 18.48 -5.24
CA VAL A 91 19.89 18.66 -3.77
C VAL A 91 18.56 18.25 -3.14
N PRO A 92 18.54 17.27 -2.21
CA PRO A 92 17.34 16.91 -1.46
C PRO A 92 16.88 18.08 -0.59
N LYS A 93 15.62 18.49 -0.74
CA LYS A 93 15.02 19.52 0.11
C LYS A 93 14.49 18.87 1.38
N LEU A 94 15.17 19.13 2.51
CA LEU A 94 14.89 18.55 3.82
C LEU A 94 13.88 19.37 4.66
N THR A 95 13.04 20.19 4.01
CA THR A 95 12.07 21.08 4.67
C THR A 95 10.68 20.46 4.73
#